data_AF-A0A6A5G6N9-F1
#
_entry.id   AF-A0A6A5G6N9-F1
#
_cell.length_a   1.000
_cell.length_b   1.000
_cell.length_c   1.000
_cell.angle_alpha   90.00
_cell.angle_beta   90.00
_cell.angle_gamma   90.00
#
_symmetry.space_group_name_H-M   'P 1'
#
loop_
_entity.id
_entity.type
_entity.pdbx_description
1 polymer ?
#
loop_
_entity_poly.entity_id
_entity_poly.type
_entity_poly.pdbx_seq_one_letter_code
_entity_poly.pdbx_strand_id
1 'polypeptide(L)'
;MESHLSLYPLVCFQIMYTALHIIILSDYWIVWILESNWGQEEEDDLNTTVDTVEIMDSSDDEKLEDNNGFEQEKTDLRYHDLKCSVCKLFYHESIKKRTPKMLSCGHTVCSGCAKMLYNIDCDCIQCPVCREGTFLDYNYNELKKNYALLGIIEEIKQDKKKVQRRHSFS
;
A
#
# COMPACT_ATOMS: atom_id res chain seq x y z
N MET A 1 -41.45 58.21 -7.48
CA MET A 1 -40.02 58.04 -7.11
C MET A 1 -39.90 56.90 -6.10
N GLU A 2 -40.43 55.70 -6.40
CA GLU A 2 -40.44 54.56 -5.47
C GLU A 2 -40.52 53.25 -6.27
N SER A 3 -39.40 52.77 -6.81
CA SER A 3 -39.33 51.42 -7.39
C SER A 3 -37.95 50.77 -7.28
N HIS A 4 -36.93 51.46 -6.75
CA HIS A 4 -35.58 50.91 -6.56
C HIS A 4 -35.39 50.18 -5.21
N LEU A 5 -36.34 50.29 -4.26
CA LEU A 5 -36.17 49.75 -2.91
C LEU A 5 -36.61 48.28 -2.76
N SER A 6 -37.45 47.76 -3.66
CA SER A 6 -37.95 46.37 -3.59
C SER A 6 -37.08 45.35 -4.33
N LEU A 7 -36.21 45.79 -5.25
CA LEU A 7 -35.32 44.90 -5.99
C LEU A 7 -34.09 44.48 -5.15
N TYR A 8 -33.65 45.33 -4.22
CA TYR A 8 -32.51 45.08 -3.35
C TYR A 8 -32.64 43.80 -2.50
N PRO A 9 -33.75 43.57 -1.76
CA PRO A 9 -33.90 42.33 -1.00
C PRO A 9 -33.93 41.09 -1.90
N LEU A 10 -34.62 41.14 -3.05
CA LEU A 10 -34.67 40.03 -4.01
C LEU A 10 -33.30 39.67 -4.58
N VAL A 11 -32.51 40.69 -4.95
CA VAL A 11 -31.13 40.51 -5.43
C VAL A 11 -30.23 39.96 -4.32
N CYS A 12 -30.37 40.45 -3.09
CA CYS A 12 -29.66 39.91 -1.93
C CYS A 12 -30.04 38.45 -1.63
N PHE A 13 -31.32 38.08 -1.73
CA PHE A 13 -31.76 36.68 -1.58
C PHE A 13 -31.18 35.79 -2.68
N GLN A 14 -31.12 36.26 -3.93
CA GLN A 14 -30.52 35.52 -5.03
C GLN A 14 -29.01 35.32 -4.84
N ILE A 15 -28.29 36.35 -4.40
CA ILE A 15 -26.84 36.28 -4.12
C ILE A 15 -26.58 35.33 -2.94
N MET A 16 -27.37 35.44 -1.87
CA MET A 16 -27.24 34.55 -0.71
C MET A 16 -27.55 33.10 -1.08
N TYR A 17 -28.60 32.86 -1.86
CA TYR A 17 -28.98 31.52 -2.32
C TYR A 17 -27.90 30.90 -3.22
N THR A 18 -27.36 31.66 -4.17
CA THR A 18 -26.28 31.17 -5.05
C THR A 18 -25.00 30.91 -4.28
N ALA A 19 -24.63 31.78 -3.33
CA ALA A 19 -23.48 31.55 -2.45
C ALA A 19 -23.65 30.27 -1.61
N LEU A 20 -24.82 30.07 -1.00
CA LEU A 20 -25.14 28.84 -0.26
C LEU A 20 -25.07 27.60 -1.15
N HIS A 21 -25.63 27.67 -2.36
CA HIS A 21 -25.56 26.57 -3.32
C HIS A 21 -24.12 26.25 -3.75
N ILE A 22 -23.29 27.26 -4.00
CA ILE A 22 -21.88 27.06 -4.35
C ILE A 22 -21.14 26.40 -3.19
N ILE A 23 -21.34 26.87 -1.96
CA ILE A 23 -20.72 26.29 -0.75
C ILE A 23 -21.14 24.83 -0.59
N ILE A 24 -22.44 24.55 -0.70
CA ILE A 24 -22.96 23.19 -0.59
C ILE A 24 -22.37 22.30 -1.68
N LEU A 25 -22.37 22.75 -2.94
CA LEU A 25 -21.82 21.97 -4.05
C LEU A 25 -20.30 21.77 -3.92
N SER A 26 -19.55 22.77 -3.44
CA SER A 26 -18.13 22.62 -3.18
C SER A 26 -17.87 21.65 -2.03
N ASP A 27 -18.65 21.70 -0.96
CA ASP A 27 -18.52 20.79 0.18
C ASP A 27 -18.86 19.36 -0.24
N TYR A 28 -19.94 19.14 -1.00
CA TYR A 28 -20.25 17.83 -1.58
C TYR A 28 -19.15 17.33 -2.51
N TRP A 29 -18.58 18.21 -3.35
CA TRP A 29 -17.51 17.81 -4.26
C TRP A 29 -16.20 17.53 -3.50
N ILE A 30 -15.89 18.29 -2.46
CA ILE A 30 -14.75 18.04 -1.56
C ILE A 30 -14.95 16.73 -0.84
N VAL A 31 -16.13 16.46 -0.27
CA VAL A 31 -16.47 15.19 0.38
C VAL A 31 -16.38 14.05 -0.63
N TRP A 32 -16.90 14.20 -1.85
CA TRP A 32 -16.81 13.16 -2.88
C TRP A 32 -15.37 12.92 -3.35
N ILE A 33 -14.53 13.96 -3.47
CA ILE A 33 -13.10 13.83 -3.76
C ILE A 33 -12.38 13.16 -2.60
N LEU A 34 -12.70 13.55 -1.35
CA LEU A 34 -12.15 12.93 -0.16
C LEU A 34 -12.58 11.48 -0.06
N GLU A 35 -13.83 11.14 -0.30
CA GLU A 35 -14.38 9.77 -0.29
C GLU A 35 -13.80 8.91 -1.43
N SER A 36 -13.62 9.49 -2.62
CA SER A 36 -12.93 8.84 -3.74
C SER A 36 -11.44 8.61 -3.44
N ASN A 37 -10.80 9.48 -2.65
CA ASN A 37 -9.44 9.30 -2.17
C ASN A 37 -9.37 8.37 -0.93
N TRP A 38 -10.43 8.34 -0.11
CA TRP A 38 -10.57 7.61 1.16
C TRP A 38 -11.01 6.16 0.97
N GLY A 39 -11.58 5.80 -0.19
CA GLY A 39 -11.74 4.41 -0.63
C GLY A 39 -10.43 3.62 -0.79
N GLN A 40 -9.29 4.21 -0.43
CA GLN A 40 -7.99 3.55 -0.28
C GLN A 40 -7.39 3.60 1.13
N GLU A 41 -8.06 4.18 2.14
CA GLU A 41 -7.45 4.43 3.45
C GLU A 41 -8.22 3.87 4.67
N GLU A 42 -9.48 3.44 4.55
CA GLU A 42 -10.17 2.73 5.65
C GLU A 42 -10.23 1.22 5.41
N GLU A 43 -9.14 0.53 5.74
CA GLU A 43 -9.10 -0.65 6.65
C GLU A 43 -7.63 -0.88 7.10
N ASP A 44 -6.95 0.19 7.51
CA ASP A 44 -5.71 0.16 8.29
C ASP A 44 -6.04 1.12 9.47
N ASP A 45 -6.47 0.76 10.68
CA ASP A 45 -5.94 -0.20 11.66
C ASP A 45 -7.01 -0.47 12.75
N LEU A 46 -7.45 -1.73 12.96
CA LEU A 46 -7.61 -2.29 14.31
C LEU A 46 -7.77 -3.83 14.28
N ASN A 47 -6.74 -4.51 13.79
CA ASN A 47 -6.14 -5.56 14.60
C ASN A 47 -4.62 -5.38 14.60
N THR A 48 -4.21 -4.30 15.25
CA THR A 48 -3.02 -4.31 16.10
C THR A 48 -3.20 -5.35 17.22
N THR A 49 -3.34 -6.63 16.86
CA THR A 49 -2.30 -7.58 17.28
C THR A 49 -1.23 -7.44 16.21
N VAL A 50 -0.43 -6.40 16.40
CA VAL A 50 1.01 -6.54 16.53
C VAL A 50 1.31 -7.97 17.01
N ASP A 51 1.27 -8.92 16.08
CA ASP A 51 2.35 -9.86 15.90
C ASP A 51 3.47 -9.01 15.27
N THR A 52 3.96 -8.02 16.03
CA THR A 52 5.39 -7.98 16.21
C THR A 52 5.70 -9.36 16.77
N VAL A 53 5.91 -10.30 15.85
CA VAL A 53 7.17 -11.01 15.97
C VAL A 53 8.18 -9.86 15.99
N GLU A 54 8.51 -9.40 17.19
CA GLU A 54 9.81 -8.84 17.47
C GLU A 54 10.73 -9.91 16.90
N ILE A 55 11.12 -9.73 15.63
CA ILE A 55 12.28 -10.40 15.11
C ILE A 55 13.37 -9.64 15.83
N MET A 56 13.63 -10.13 17.03
CA MET A 56 14.75 -9.79 17.86
C MET A 56 15.96 -9.93 16.95
N ASP A 57 16.43 -8.79 16.47
CA ASP A 57 17.79 -8.63 16.01
C ASP A 57 18.61 -8.76 17.28
N SER A 58 18.94 -10.01 17.66
CA SER A 58 19.96 -10.25 18.66
C SER A 58 21.30 -9.96 17.97
N SER A 59 21.61 -8.67 17.87
CA SER A 59 22.98 -8.21 17.72
C SER A 59 23.70 -8.46 19.05
N ASP A 60 23.98 -9.73 19.34
CA ASP A 60 24.96 -10.10 20.34
C ASP A 60 26.28 -10.32 19.61
N ASP A 61 27.11 -9.29 19.62
CA ASP A 61 28.53 -9.35 19.31
C ASP A 61 29.24 -10.26 20.35
N GLU A 62 29.10 -11.57 20.24
CA GLU A 62 29.99 -12.51 20.90
C GLU A 62 30.81 -13.29 19.86
N LYS A 63 32.06 -12.84 19.75
CA LYS A 63 33.15 -13.54 19.06
C LYS A 63 33.36 -14.91 19.70
N LEU A 64 32.91 -15.99 19.07
CA LEU A 64 33.33 -17.36 19.38
C LEU A 64 33.59 -18.17 18.10
N GLU A 65 34.82 -18.63 17.97
CA GLU A 65 35.23 -19.68 17.04
C GLU A 65 34.77 -21.04 17.61
N ASP A 66 34.11 -21.88 16.81
CA ASP A 66 34.47 -23.29 16.54
C ASP A 66 33.31 -24.03 15.82
N ASN A 67 33.71 -24.99 15.01
CA ASN A 67 33.06 -25.75 13.96
C ASN A 67 31.77 -26.49 14.37
N ASN A 68 30.67 -26.17 13.68
CA ASN A 68 29.81 -27.16 13.05
C ASN A 68 29.01 -26.51 11.90
N GLY A 69 29.41 -26.79 10.67
CA GLY A 69 28.82 -26.22 9.45
C GLY A 69 27.48 -26.88 9.07
N PHE A 70 26.64 -26.09 8.38
CA PHE A 70 25.25 -26.31 7.92
C PHE A 70 24.22 -26.14 9.06
N GLU A 71 23.40 -25.08 9.13
CA GLU A 71 22.31 -24.73 8.18
C GLU A 71 21.79 -23.27 8.30
N GLN A 72 22.48 -22.35 8.99
CA GLN A 72 21.88 -21.06 9.39
C GLN A 72 21.87 -19.95 8.33
N GLU A 73 22.71 -20.04 7.29
CA GLU A 73 22.92 -18.95 6.32
C GLU A 73 21.85 -18.87 5.20
N LYS A 74 20.99 -19.89 5.05
CA LYS A 74 19.98 -19.94 3.97
C LYS A 74 18.70 -19.18 4.28
N THR A 75 18.36 -19.01 5.56
CA THR A 75 17.03 -18.49 5.96
C THR A 75 16.93 -16.98 5.85
N ASP A 76 18.01 -16.23 6.11
CA ASP A 76 17.98 -14.76 6.04
C ASP A 76 17.93 -14.23 4.60
N LEU A 77 18.62 -14.91 3.68
CA LEU A 77 18.57 -14.56 2.25
C LEU A 77 17.15 -14.71 1.69
N ARG A 78 16.41 -15.74 2.13
CA ARG A 78 15.02 -15.98 1.71
C ARG A 78 14.05 -14.90 2.16
N TYR A 79 14.34 -14.23 3.27
CA TYR A 79 13.44 -13.23 3.86
C TYR A 79 13.61 -11.83 3.27
N HIS A 80 14.82 -11.47 2.84
CA HIS A 80 15.06 -10.20 2.16
C HIS A 80 14.33 -10.10 0.82
N ASP A 81 14.17 -11.23 0.13
CA ASP A 81 13.42 -11.35 -1.13
C ASP A 81 11.91 -11.13 -0.97
N LEU A 82 11.40 -11.15 0.27
CA LEU A 82 9.99 -10.90 0.59
C LEU A 82 9.69 -9.41 0.83
N LYS A 83 10.65 -8.52 0.57
CA LYS A 83 10.48 -7.07 0.71
C LYS A 83 10.39 -6.40 -0.66
N CYS A 84 9.55 -5.37 -0.74
CA CYS A 84 9.47 -4.53 -1.93
C CYS A 84 10.80 -3.82 -2.20
N SER A 85 11.31 -3.89 -3.42
CA SER A 85 12.58 -3.25 -3.80
C SER A 85 12.56 -1.72 -3.67
N VAL A 86 11.37 -1.11 -3.71
CA VAL A 86 11.15 0.35 -3.64
C VAL A 86 11.01 0.83 -2.20
N CYS A 87 9.96 0.37 -1.49
CA CYS A 87 9.70 0.84 -0.12
C CYS A 87 10.38 0.01 0.98
N LYS A 88 11.08 -1.09 0.63
CA LYS A 88 11.78 -2.00 1.55
C LYS A 88 10.90 -2.65 2.63
N LEU A 89 9.58 -2.59 2.47
CA LEU A 89 8.61 -3.18 3.39
C LEU A 89 8.14 -4.54 2.87
N PHE A 90 7.80 -5.43 3.79
CA PHE A 90 7.37 -6.80 3.47
C PHE A 90 6.08 -6.81 2.65
N TYR A 91 6.01 -7.76 1.73
CA TYR A 91 4.78 -8.04 1.00
C TYR A 91 3.74 -8.69 1.92
N HIS A 92 2.47 -8.40 1.64
CA HIS A 92 1.35 -8.97 2.39
C HIS A 92 0.15 -9.17 1.48
N GLU A 93 -0.57 -10.29 1.62
CA GLU A 93 -1.76 -10.55 0.82
C GLU A 93 -2.93 -9.66 1.25
N SER A 94 -3.22 -9.62 2.55
CA SER A 94 -4.40 -8.93 3.09
C SER A 94 -4.29 -7.40 3.05
N ILE A 95 -3.07 -6.85 3.04
CA ILE A 95 -2.87 -5.39 3.03
C ILE A 95 -2.77 -4.97 1.57
N LYS A 96 -3.80 -4.31 1.05
CA LYS A 96 -3.93 -3.94 -0.37
C LYS A 96 -2.70 -3.20 -0.90
N LYS A 97 -2.18 -2.23 -0.14
CA LYS A 97 -0.97 -1.45 -0.52
C LYS A 97 0.31 -2.31 -0.54
N ARG A 98 0.33 -3.46 0.15
CA ARG A 98 1.46 -4.40 0.25
C ARG A 98 1.34 -5.61 -0.66
N THR A 99 0.23 -5.78 -1.38
CA THR A 99 0.08 -6.90 -2.31
C THR A 99 1.14 -6.82 -3.41
N PRO A 100 1.91 -7.89 -3.67
CA PRO A 100 2.93 -7.92 -4.72
C PRO A 100 2.28 -7.93 -6.11
N LYS A 101 2.71 -7.00 -6.97
CA LYS A 101 2.26 -6.78 -8.35
C LYS A 101 3.43 -6.97 -9.30
N MET A 102 3.21 -7.72 -10.38
CA MET A 102 4.23 -8.01 -11.39
C MET A 102 4.15 -7.01 -12.54
N LEU A 103 5.30 -6.46 -12.91
CA LEU A 103 5.51 -5.68 -14.12
C LEU A 103 5.68 -6.59 -15.34
N SER A 104 5.60 -6.03 -16.55
CA SER A 104 5.78 -6.78 -17.82
C SER A 104 7.13 -7.51 -17.89
N CYS A 105 8.17 -6.89 -17.35
CA CYS A 105 9.52 -7.45 -17.24
C CYS A 105 9.67 -8.57 -16.19
N GLY A 106 8.61 -8.89 -15.43
CA GLY A 106 8.62 -9.91 -14.38
C GLY A 106 9.08 -9.44 -12.99
N HIS A 107 9.68 -8.25 -12.88
CA HIS A 107 10.00 -7.66 -11.58
C HIS A 107 8.73 -7.34 -10.79
N THR A 108 8.82 -7.50 -9.46
CA THR A 108 7.68 -7.32 -8.56
C THR A 108 7.84 -6.08 -7.70
N VAL A 109 6.78 -5.30 -7.55
CA VAL A 109 6.66 -4.16 -6.64
C VAL A 109 5.35 -4.27 -5.85
N CYS A 110 5.21 -3.62 -4.69
CA CYS A 110 3.93 -3.66 -3.98
C CYS A 110 2.91 -2.73 -4.66
N SER A 111 1.61 -2.99 -4.49
CA SER A 111 0.55 -2.21 -5.15
C SER A 111 0.62 -0.71 -4.84
N GLY A 112 1.03 -0.33 -3.62
CA GLY A 112 1.25 1.07 -3.26
C GLY A 112 2.40 1.71 -4.03
N CYS A 113 3.51 0.98 -4.22
CA CYS A 113 4.63 1.46 -5.05
C CYS A 113 4.26 1.48 -6.53
N ALA A 114 3.46 0.52 -7.02
CA ALA A 114 2.96 0.54 -8.39
C ALA A 114 2.11 1.80 -8.66
N LYS A 115 1.22 2.17 -7.73
CA LYS A 115 0.47 3.44 -7.80
C LYS A 115 1.41 4.65 -7.88
N MET A 116 2.43 4.69 -7.03
CA MET A 116 3.37 5.81 -6.96
C MET A 116 4.26 5.94 -8.21
N LEU A 117 4.61 4.80 -8.82
CA LEU A 117 5.45 4.76 -10.03
C LEU A 117 4.64 4.93 -11.33
N TYR A 118 3.31 4.93 -11.26
CA TYR A 118 2.46 5.11 -12.42
C TYR A 118 2.57 6.53 -12.95
N ASN A 119 2.96 6.66 -14.22
CA ASN A 119 2.99 7.91 -14.91
C ASN A 119 1.76 8.03 -15.83
N ILE A 120 0.91 9.01 -15.52
CA ILE A 120 -0.36 9.27 -16.21
C ILE A 120 -0.12 9.76 -17.64
N ASP A 121 0.97 10.50 -17.91
CA ASP A 121 1.20 11.07 -19.23
C ASP A 121 1.55 10.02 -20.29
N CYS A 122 2.02 8.84 -19.87
CA CYS A 122 2.40 7.73 -20.74
C CYS A 122 1.60 6.45 -20.49
N ASP A 123 0.64 6.48 -19.56
CA ASP A 123 -0.06 5.31 -19.02
C ASP A 123 0.89 4.12 -18.76
N CYS A 124 2.02 4.42 -18.13
CA CYS A 124 3.13 3.48 -18.03
C CYS A 124 3.83 3.50 -16.67
N ILE A 125 4.38 2.35 -16.28
CA ILE A 125 5.28 2.20 -15.13
C ILE A 125 6.65 1.83 -15.64
N GLN A 126 7.67 2.62 -15.31
CA GLN A 126 9.06 2.21 -15.52
C GLN A 126 9.53 1.33 -14.38
N CYS A 127 10.09 0.17 -14.71
CA CYS A 127 10.60 -0.74 -13.71
C CYS A 127 11.78 -0.11 -12.95
N PRO A 128 11.76 -0.06 -11.60
CA PRO A 128 12.85 0.51 -10.83
C PRO A 128 14.13 -0.32 -10.86
N VAL A 129 14.05 -1.57 -11.34
CA VAL A 129 15.19 -2.52 -11.39
C VAL A 129 15.85 -2.51 -12.76
N CYS A 130 15.08 -2.78 -13.83
CA CYS A 130 15.62 -2.91 -15.19
C CYS A 130 15.24 -1.76 -16.14
N ARG A 131 14.44 -0.79 -15.69
CA ARG A 131 13.95 0.37 -16.47
C ARG A 131 13.05 0.05 -17.66
N GLU A 132 12.70 -1.21 -17.87
CA GLU A 132 11.69 -1.60 -18.86
C GLU A 132 10.32 -1.01 -18.51
N GLY A 133 9.62 -0.52 -19.53
CA GLY A 133 8.29 0.03 -19.41
C GLY A 133 7.21 -1.06 -19.38
N THR A 134 6.29 -0.94 -18.44
CA THR A 134 5.02 -1.65 -18.44
C THR A 134 3.93 -0.66 -18.86
N PHE A 135 3.43 -0.80 -20.08
CA PHE A 135 2.27 -0.04 -20.57
C PHE A 135 0.99 -0.66 -20.01
N LEU A 136 0.06 0.20 -19.60
CA LEU A 136 -1.21 -0.17 -18.99
C LEU A 136 -2.32 0.46 -19.83
N ASP A 137 -3.45 -0.23 -19.97
CA ASP A 137 -4.54 0.26 -20.81
C ASP A 137 -5.32 1.37 -20.09
N TYR A 138 -5.45 1.26 -18.77
CA TYR A 138 -6.20 2.24 -17.98
C TYR A 138 -5.59 2.58 -16.62
N ASN A 139 -5.05 1.60 -15.89
CA ASN A 139 -4.67 1.82 -14.49
C ASN A 139 -3.65 0.81 -13.95
N TYR A 140 -2.81 1.22 -12.99
CA TYR A 140 -1.91 0.35 -12.23
C TYR A 140 -2.60 -0.83 -11.53
N ASN A 141 -3.90 -0.75 -11.29
CA ASN A 141 -4.69 -1.83 -10.71
C ASN A 141 -4.71 -3.11 -11.57
N GLU A 142 -4.53 -2.99 -12.89
CA GLU A 142 -4.53 -4.10 -13.87
C GLU A 142 -3.32 -5.02 -13.75
N LEU A 143 -2.26 -4.57 -13.09
CA LEU A 143 -1.08 -5.39 -12.84
C LEU A 143 -1.46 -6.70 -12.14
N LYS A 144 -0.94 -7.81 -12.67
CA LYS A 144 -1.21 -9.15 -12.13
C LYS A 144 -0.55 -9.30 -10.76
N LYS A 145 -1.23 -9.98 -9.83
CA LYS A 145 -0.63 -10.34 -8.53
C LYS A 145 0.45 -11.40 -8.75
N ASN A 146 1.52 -11.34 -7.95
CA ASN A 146 2.51 -12.41 -7.90
C ASN A 146 2.04 -13.52 -6.94
N TYR A 147 1.18 -14.43 -7.43
CA TYR A 147 0.64 -15.53 -6.60
C TYR A 147 1.72 -16.53 -6.16
N ALA A 148 2.78 -16.71 -6.95
CA ALA A 148 3.89 -17.58 -6.56
C ALA A 148 4.61 -17.03 -5.32
N LEU A 149 4.91 -15.73 -5.31
CA LEU A 149 5.51 -15.06 -4.16
C LEU A 149 4.59 -15.09 -2.93
N LEU A 150 3.28 -14.88 -3.12
CA LEU A 150 2.30 -14.99 -2.04
C LEU A 150 2.25 -16.41 -1.44
N GLY A 151 2.31 -17.45 -2.29
CA GLY A 151 2.37 -18.83 -1.83
C GLY A 151 3.59 -19.12 -0.97
N ILE A 152 4.76 -18.62 -1.37
CA ILE A 152 6.01 -18.74 -0.59
C ILE A 152 5.87 -18.01 0.75
N ILE A 153 5.32 -16.79 0.76
CA ILE A 153 5.10 -16.02 2.00
C ILE A 153 4.19 -16.78 2.96
N GLU A 154 3.14 -17.42 2.45
CA GLU A 154 2.18 -18.15 3.26
C GLU A 154 2.78 -19.44 3.83
N GLU A 155 3.53 -20.20 3.04
CA GLU A 155 4.24 -21.41 3.50
C GLU A 155 5.20 -21.07 4.66
N ILE A 156 5.99 -20.02 4.47
CA ILE A 156 6.93 -19.50 5.47
C ILE A 156 6.21 -19.09 6.77
N LYS A 157 5.04 -18.42 6.67
CA LYS A 157 4.22 -18.06 7.84
C LYS A 157 3.72 -19.29 8.59
N GLN A 158 3.31 -20.35 7.87
CA GLN A 158 2.80 -21.57 8.48
C GLN A 158 3.88 -22.35 9.22
N ASP A 159 5.08 -22.42 8.67
CA ASP A 159 6.20 -23.12 9.30
C ASP A 159 6.66 -22.44 10.57
N LYS A 160 6.71 -21.10 10.60
CA LYS A 160 6.97 -20.35 11.84
C LYS A 160 5.93 -20.65 12.93
N LYS A 161 4.63 -20.67 12.59
CA LYS A 161 3.56 -21.03 13.54
C LYS A 161 3.68 -22.45 14.09
N LYS A 162 4.23 -23.40 13.32
CA LYS A 162 4.47 -24.78 13.80
C LYS A 162 5.66 -24.81 14.76
N VAL A 163 6.76 -24.12 14.44
CA VAL A 163 7.95 -24.03 15.29
C VAL A 163 7.62 -23.38 16.62
N GLN A 164 6.93 -22.25 16.60
CA GLN A 164 6.59 -21.49 17.80
C GLN A 164 5.72 -22.30 18.77
N ARG A 165 4.73 -23.04 18.23
CA ARG A 165 3.92 -23.98 19.03
C ARG A 165 4.79 -25.05 19.71
N ARG A 166 5.76 -25.64 19.01
CA ARG A 166 6.64 -26.67 19.61
C ARG A 166 7.45 -26.11 20.78
N HIS A 167 7.92 -24.87 20.67
CA HIS A 167 8.63 -24.19 21.75
C HIS A 167 7.72 -23.84 22.93
N SER A 168 6.45 -23.51 22.72
CA SER A 168 5.50 -23.22 23.81
C SER A 168 5.10 -24.45 24.64
N PHE A 169 5.36 -25.66 24.14
CA PHE A 169 5.02 -26.93 24.81
C PHE A 169 6.23 -27.65 25.43
N SER A 170 7.43 -27.06 25.36
CA SER A 170 8.65 -27.56 26.02
C SER A 170 8.94 -26.74 27.28
#